data_AF-A0A818TGM6-F1
#
_entry.id   AF-A0A818TGM6-F1
#
_cell.length_a   1.000
_cell.length_b   1.000
_cell.length_c   1.000
_cell.angle_alpha   90.00
_cell.angle_beta   90.00
_cell.angle_gamma   90.00
#
_symmetry.space_group_name_H-M   'P 1'
#
loop_
_entity.id
_entity.type
_entity.pdbx_description
1 polymer ?
#
loop_
_entity_poly.entity_id
_entity_poly.type
_entity_poly.pdbx_seq_one_letter_code
_entity_poly.pdbx_strand_id
1 'polypeptide(L)'
;MRSSKLRLIGKLYHRNHAQREEALDEIYQILSKFSGDQEDARAYLRAGSFVLARMFRVDVLVTFLHSLKLFHLLMNDYIRRNSIQRQDIITSLERVLPVLLQRTGDSNARLRQRAQEAIIESASYPELKPLHIIPHYCVYPFNKTCAPRLAISRCELIEELMKVLDVKKGENGLNVDNISKFCAQAIEHNAGEVRELTIKILLSLYKTHGSIVKRYLPQDNDQTRRIKKYRDMFEAFDRIDSQTDKATNNLSLDRVKRTSEPADTLKRDIPKQQHVSREQRKSFDAKSSTHKSRTPTRFDRKTPTMSMADESDFTPENTCIFCGEKNDDFIRDGLETHYWANCPMLRRCQECNQVVEIGIYIEHLLRECAKKTKYQQCSRCTEAIGTDFDAHIKLKECSEAKPNTNRCPLCHMNIREGEKPWREHLMSIDGCVKNPRRLQALKKNKNSQQQKAVVIPTSQVNVMKKQKKVTTTVK
;
A
#
# COMPACT_ATOMS: atom_id res chain seq x y z
N MET A 1 16.67 10.18 36.66
CA MET A 1 15.95 10.07 35.37
C MET A 1 16.62 9.19 34.31
N ARG A 2 17.95 9.19 34.09
CA ARG A 2 18.57 8.29 33.09
C ARG A 2 18.46 6.80 33.45
N SER A 3 18.66 6.45 34.72
CA SER A 3 18.56 5.06 35.22
C SER A 3 17.14 4.47 35.08
N SER A 4 16.08 5.27 35.31
CA SER A 4 14.69 4.82 35.13
C SER A 4 14.31 4.59 33.66
N LYS A 5 14.78 5.45 32.73
CA LYS A 5 14.57 5.27 31.28
C LYS A 5 15.29 4.03 30.75
N LEU A 6 16.53 3.78 31.20
CA LEU A 6 17.28 2.56 30.85
C LEU A 6 16.61 1.29 31.37
N ARG A 7 16.07 1.32 32.61
CA ARG A 7 15.29 0.22 33.17
C ARG A 7 14.06 -0.10 32.32
N LEU A 8 13.32 0.93 31.91
CA LEU A 8 12.10 0.77 31.10
C LEU A 8 12.41 0.15 29.73
N ILE A 9 13.46 0.63 29.06
CA ILE A 9 13.94 0.02 27.80
C ILE A 9 14.40 -1.41 28.04
N GLY A 10 15.11 -1.69 29.14
CA GLY A 10 15.50 -3.05 29.52
C GLY A 10 14.30 -4.00 29.62
N LYS A 11 13.23 -3.58 30.30
CA LYS A 11 11.98 -4.35 30.43
C LYS A 11 11.29 -4.59 29.07
N LEU A 12 11.22 -3.58 28.20
CA LEU A 12 10.63 -3.71 26.84
C LEU A 12 11.36 -4.73 25.96
N TYR A 13 12.66 -4.93 26.16
CA TYR A 13 13.49 -5.85 25.38
C TYR A 13 13.76 -7.16 26.11
N HIS A 14 13.28 -7.32 27.33
CA HIS A 14 13.46 -8.53 28.11
C HIS A 14 12.71 -9.71 27.47
N ARG A 15 13.22 -10.93 27.66
CA ARG A 15 12.61 -12.16 27.09
C ARG A 15 11.27 -12.51 27.74
N ASN A 16 11.11 -12.18 29.02
CA ASN A 16 9.87 -12.39 29.78
C ASN A 16 8.76 -11.43 29.30
N HIS A 17 7.61 -11.99 28.90
CA HIS A 17 6.44 -11.23 28.44
C HIS A 17 5.85 -10.34 29.54
N ALA A 18 5.84 -10.80 30.80
CA ALA A 18 5.32 -10.02 31.92
C ALA A 18 6.09 -8.71 32.12
N GLN A 19 7.41 -8.71 31.89
CA GLN A 19 8.20 -7.47 31.96
C GLN A 19 7.89 -6.50 30.82
N ARG A 20 7.61 -7.02 29.62
CA ARG A 20 7.16 -6.18 28.49
C ARG A 20 5.80 -5.56 28.75
N GLU A 21 4.89 -6.31 29.36
CA GLU A 21 3.56 -5.85 29.75
C GLU A 21 3.65 -4.74 30.79
N GLU A 22 4.41 -4.96 31.86
CA GLU A 22 4.66 -3.94 32.88
C GLU A 22 5.27 -2.67 32.28
N ALA A 23 6.20 -2.82 31.33
CA ALA A 23 6.79 -1.67 30.63
C ALA A 23 5.78 -0.93 29.75
N LEU A 24 4.87 -1.66 29.08
CA LEU A 24 3.81 -1.06 28.26
C LEU A 24 2.80 -0.31 29.12
N ASP A 25 2.43 -0.84 30.27
CA ASP A 25 1.58 -0.14 31.23
C ASP A 25 2.28 1.07 31.86
N GLU A 26 3.58 0.98 32.19
CA GLU A 26 4.37 2.12 32.68
C GLU A 26 4.41 3.24 31.63
N ILE A 27 4.62 2.89 30.34
CA ILE A 27 4.56 3.85 29.22
C ILE A 27 3.16 4.43 29.06
N TYR A 28 2.12 3.61 29.14
CA TYR A 28 0.73 4.06 29.08
C TYR A 28 0.45 5.10 30.16
N GLN A 29 0.88 4.86 31.41
CA GLN A 29 0.69 5.79 32.53
C GLN A 29 1.48 7.09 32.36
N ILE A 30 2.70 7.02 31.82
CA ILE A 30 3.51 8.21 31.52
C ILE A 30 2.81 9.08 30.47
N LEU A 31 2.28 8.48 29.39
CA LEU A 31 1.64 9.20 28.29
C LEU A 31 0.22 9.66 28.62
N SER A 32 -0.50 8.93 29.47
CA SER A 32 -1.85 9.34 29.91
C SER A 32 -1.79 10.61 30.76
N LYS A 33 -0.74 10.78 31.58
CA LYS A 33 -0.51 11.93 32.47
C LYS A 33 0.49 12.95 31.91
N PHE A 34 0.85 12.87 30.63
CA PHE A 34 1.81 13.78 30.03
C PHE A 34 1.31 15.23 30.04
N SER A 35 2.16 16.15 30.50
CA SER A 35 1.91 17.60 30.56
C SER A 35 3.16 18.39 30.20
N GLY A 36 3.86 17.98 29.14
CA GLY A 36 5.06 18.66 28.63
C GLY A 36 4.76 19.60 27.48
N ASP A 37 5.82 20.15 26.88
CA ASP A 37 5.70 21.03 25.71
C ASP A 37 5.43 20.25 24.41
N GLN A 38 5.23 21.00 23.31
CA GLN A 38 4.97 20.43 21.98
C GLN A 38 6.16 19.64 21.40
N GLU A 39 7.39 19.98 21.77
CA GLU A 39 8.57 19.29 21.25
C GLU A 39 8.71 17.91 21.89
N ASP A 40 8.58 17.87 23.21
CA ASP A 40 8.50 16.65 23.98
C ASP A 40 7.31 15.81 23.51
N ALA A 41 6.13 16.40 23.30
CA ALA A 41 4.96 15.67 22.85
C ALA A 41 5.20 14.92 21.52
N ARG A 42 5.84 15.59 20.56
CA ARG A 42 6.27 14.99 19.29
C ARG A 42 7.35 13.92 19.48
N ALA A 43 8.29 14.11 20.40
CA ALA A 43 9.31 13.10 20.71
C ALA A 43 8.70 11.84 21.34
N TYR A 44 7.76 12.00 22.27
CA TYR A 44 7.03 10.91 22.91
C TYR A 44 6.12 10.16 21.94
N LEU A 45 5.41 10.84 21.03
CA LEU A 45 4.65 10.17 19.97
C LEU A 45 5.58 9.34 19.07
N ARG A 46 6.71 9.89 18.64
CA ARG A 46 7.69 9.18 17.81
C ARG A 46 8.25 7.95 18.54
N ALA A 47 8.64 8.09 19.81
CA ALA A 47 9.12 6.99 20.64
C ALA A 47 8.03 5.92 20.86
N GLY A 48 6.80 6.34 21.18
CA GLY A 48 5.66 5.46 21.34
C GLY A 48 5.33 4.66 20.09
N SER A 49 5.32 5.31 18.92
CA SER A 49 5.13 4.62 17.63
C SER A 49 6.22 3.59 17.33
N PHE A 50 7.47 3.84 17.76
CA PHE A 50 8.57 2.89 17.65
C PHE A 50 8.38 1.68 18.55
N VAL A 51 7.96 1.90 19.80
CA VAL A 51 7.62 0.82 20.74
C VAL A 51 6.48 -0.02 20.19
N LEU A 52 5.40 0.60 19.71
CA LEU A 52 4.25 -0.10 19.13
C LEU A 52 4.62 -0.96 17.93
N ALA A 53 5.37 -0.41 16.96
CA ALA A 53 5.79 -1.17 15.78
C ALA A 53 6.67 -2.39 16.12
N ARG A 54 7.37 -2.37 17.27
CA ARG A 54 8.07 -3.53 17.78
C ARG A 54 7.13 -4.49 18.51
N MET A 55 6.32 -4.00 19.44
CA MET A 55 5.51 -4.86 20.30
C MET A 55 4.38 -5.56 19.52
N PHE A 56 3.86 -4.94 18.46
CA PHE A 56 2.96 -5.60 17.52
C PHE A 56 3.61 -6.72 16.70
N ARG A 57 4.93 -6.95 16.79
CA ARG A 57 5.57 -8.14 16.20
C ARG A 57 5.77 -9.28 17.20
N VAL A 58 5.45 -9.06 18.48
CA VAL A 58 5.58 -10.08 19.50
C VAL A 58 4.39 -11.03 19.40
N ASP A 59 4.65 -12.32 19.31
CA ASP A 59 3.63 -13.38 19.16
C ASP A 59 3.07 -13.85 20.50
N VAL A 60 2.70 -12.88 21.36
CA VAL A 60 2.01 -13.15 22.61
C VAL A 60 0.83 -12.22 22.75
N LEU A 61 -0.35 -12.83 22.87
CA LEU A 61 -1.64 -12.15 22.88
C LEU A 61 -1.70 -11.05 23.96
N VAL A 62 -1.26 -11.33 25.19
CA VAL A 62 -1.35 -10.35 26.28
C VAL A 62 -0.48 -9.13 25.99
N THR A 63 0.77 -9.31 25.56
CA THR A 63 1.64 -8.22 25.11
C THR A 63 1.01 -7.44 23.94
N PHE A 64 0.38 -8.13 22.99
CA PHE A 64 -0.33 -7.50 21.87
C PHE A 64 -1.51 -6.65 22.34
N LEU A 65 -2.32 -7.13 23.29
CA LEU A 65 -3.46 -6.39 23.85
C LEU A 65 -3.02 -5.12 24.60
N HIS A 66 -1.94 -5.19 25.39
CA HIS A 66 -1.37 -3.99 26.02
C HIS A 66 -0.83 -2.99 25.00
N SER A 67 -0.26 -3.49 23.89
CA SER A 67 0.17 -2.67 22.77
C SER A 67 -1.01 -1.99 22.08
N LEU A 68 -2.13 -2.68 21.90
CA LEU A 68 -3.36 -2.09 21.37
C LEU A 68 -3.88 -0.98 22.30
N LYS A 69 -3.94 -1.24 23.60
CA LYS A 69 -4.34 -0.23 24.60
C LYS A 69 -3.48 1.03 24.51
N LEU A 70 -2.17 0.87 24.34
CA LEU A 70 -1.25 1.99 24.11
C LEU A 70 -1.47 2.66 22.74
N PHE A 71 -1.76 1.89 21.69
CA PHE A 71 -2.08 2.42 20.37
C PHE A 71 -3.33 3.30 20.39
N HIS A 72 -4.41 2.87 21.03
CA HIS A 72 -5.63 3.68 21.17
C HIS A 72 -5.37 4.98 21.93
N LEU A 73 -4.63 4.92 23.05
CA LEU A 73 -4.21 6.12 23.78
C LEU A 73 -3.39 7.06 22.91
N LEU A 74 -2.37 6.56 22.19
CA LEU A 74 -1.49 7.38 21.38
C LEU A 74 -2.20 7.98 20.17
N MET A 75 -2.94 7.16 19.43
CA MET A 75 -3.49 7.53 18.13
C MET A 75 -4.81 8.31 18.20
N ASN A 76 -5.50 8.29 19.35
CA ASN A 76 -6.73 9.06 19.57
C ASN A 76 -6.48 10.16 20.61
N ASP A 77 -6.33 9.79 21.88
CA ASP A 77 -6.37 10.74 22.99
C ASP A 77 -5.12 11.61 23.07
N TYR A 78 -3.93 11.04 22.90
CA TYR A 78 -2.66 11.74 23.04
C TYR A 78 -2.46 12.76 21.92
N ILE A 79 -2.68 12.35 20.66
CA ILE A 79 -2.58 13.24 19.50
C ILE A 79 -3.53 14.44 19.65
N ARG A 80 -4.79 14.18 20.05
CA ARG A 80 -5.80 15.23 20.22
C ARG A 80 -5.44 16.19 21.35
N ARG A 81 -5.14 15.67 22.55
CA ARG A 81 -4.83 16.49 23.75
C ARG A 81 -3.61 17.36 23.57
N ASN A 82 -2.61 16.88 22.82
CA ASN A 82 -1.37 17.60 22.58
C ASN A 82 -1.35 18.30 21.21
N SER A 83 -2.48 18.40 20.49
CA SER A 83 -2.58 19.10 19.20
C SER A 83 -1.42 18.81 18.24
N ILE A 84 -1.05 17.53 18.09
CA ILE A 84 0.13 17.14 17.33
C ILE A 84 -0.05 17.51 15.86
N GLN A 85 1.02 18.02 15.24
CA GLN A 85 1.00 18.41 13.84
C GLN A 85 0.75 17.22 12.90
N ARG A 86 0.02 17.48 11.81
CA ARG A 86 -0.35 16.50 10.78
C ARG A 86 0.83 15.61 10.35
N GLN A 87 1.99 16.20 10.06
CA GLN A 87 3.16 15.45 9.56
C GLN A 87 3.70 14.42 10.57
N ASP A 88 3.67 14.72 11.86
CA ASP A 88 4.12 13.82 12.92
C ASP A 88 3.13 12.67 13.13
N ILE A 89 1.82 12.95 12.99
CA ILE A 89 0.77 11.93 13.00
C ILE A 89 0.99 10.94 11.86
N ILE A 90 1.15 11.45 10.62
CA ILE A 90 1.39 10.64 9.42
C ILE A 90 2.60 9.73 9.63
N THR A 91 3.74 10.29 10.01
CA THR A 91 4.99 9.55 10.22
C THR A 91 4.86 8.46 11.29
N SER A 92 4.06 8.71 12.33
CA SER A 92 3.85 7.77 13.42
C SER A 92 2.87 6.66 13.05
N LEU A 93 1.81 7.00 12.31
CA LEU A 93 0.83 6.03 11.81
C LEU A 93 1.43 5.10 10.76
N GLU A 94 2.17 5.64 9.78
CA GLU A 94 2.84 4.85 8.73
C GLU A 94 3.88 3.85 9.28
N ARG A 95 4.43 4.13 10.47
CA ARG A 95 5.33 3.20 11.16
C ARG A 95 4.59 1.99 11.75
N VAL A 96 3.39 2.20 12.26
CA VAL A 96 2.65 1.21 13.06
C VAL A 96 1.68 0.40 12.20
N LEU A 97 0.96 1.08 11.30
CA LEU A 97 -0.12 0.50 10.51
C LEU A 97 0.30 -0.72 9.66
N PRO A 98 1.45 -0.76 8.97
CA PRO A 98 1.86 -1.94 8.20
C PRO A 98 2.04 -3.18 9.09
N VAL A 99 2.58 -2.98 10.30
CA VAL A 99 2.80 -4.08 11.25
C VAL A 99 1.46 -4.58 11.77
N LEU A 100 0.57 -3.67 12.16
CA LEU A 100 -0.76 -4.02 12.64
C LEU A 100 -1.59 -4.72 11.56
N LEU A 101 -1.50 -4.27 10.30
CA LEU A 101 -2.16 -4.91 9.16
C LEU A 101 -1.64 -6.35 8.94
N GLN A 102 -0.33 -6.59 9.08
CA GLN A 102 0.19 -7.96 9.00
C GLN A 102 -0.39 -8.88 10.08
N ARG A 103 -0.67 -8.33 11.28
CA ARG A 103 -1.26 -9.07 12.40
C ARG A 103 -2.71 -9.49 12.16
N THR A 104 -3.38 -8.94 11.15
CA THR A 104 -4.71 -9.42 10.77
C THR A 104 -4.65 -10.78 10.05
N GLY A 105 -3.47 -11.22 9.59
CA GLY A 105 -3.23 -12.55 9.00
C GLY A 105 -2.67 -13.60 9.97
N ASP A 106 -2.63 -13.31 11.27
CA ASP A 106 -2.03 -14.18 12.30
C ASP A 106 -2.69 -15.58 12.39
N SER A 107 -2.01 -16.58 12.95
CA SER A 107 -2.62 -17.90 13.20
C SER A 107 -3.62 -17.84 14.36
N ASN A 108 -3.37 -16.98 15.35
CA ASN A 108 -4.26 -16.76 16.48
C ASN A 108 -5.49 -15.93 16.06
N ALA A 109 -6.66 -16.56 16.09
CA ALA A 109 -7.92 -15.93 15.67
C ALA A 109 -8.29 -14.69 16.50
N ARG A 110 -8.07 -14.74 17.81
CA ARG A 110 -8.34 -13.60 18.70
C ARG A 110 -7.42 -12.43 18.39
N LEU A 111 -6.17 -12.70 18.04
CA LEU A 111 -5.23 -11.65 17.65
C LEU A 111 -5.65 -10.99 16.33
N ARG A 112 -6.01 -11.79 15.32
CA ARG A 112 -6.52 -11.29 14.04
C ARG A 112 -7.72 -10.36 14.24
N GLN A 113 -8.71 -10.83 15.00
CA GLN A 113 -9.93 -10.08 15.29
C GLN A 113 -9.61 -8.73 15.95
N ARG A 114 -8.80 -8.74 17.00
CA ARG A 114 -8.42 -7.51 17.72
C ARG A 114 -7.60 -6.54 16.85
N ALA A 115 -6.77 -7.07 15.94
CA ALA A 115 -6.05 -6.24 14.97
C ALA A 115 -7.00 -5.58 13.96
N GLN A 116 -7.98 -6.32 13.43
CA GLN A 116 -8.99 -5.79 12.51
C GLN A 116 -9.82 -4.69 13.18
N GLU A 117 -10.37 -4.97 14.36
CA GLU A 117 -11.17 -4.02 15.14
C GLU A 117 -10.41 -2.71 15.38
N ALA A 118 -9.12 -2.79 15.76
CA ALA A 118 -8.31 -1.60 15.98
C ALA A 118 -8.07 -0.76 14.70
N ILE A 119 -7.88 -1.41 13.55
CA ILE A 119 -7.73 -0.71 12.26
C ILE A 119 -9.05 -0.02 11.87
N ILE A 120 -10.17 -0.72 12.02
CA ILE A 120 -11.50 -0.19 11.68
C ILE A 120 -11.87 0.99 12.60
N GLU A 121 -11.66 0.84 13.91
CA GLU A 121 -11.93 1.88 14.90
C GLU A 121 -11.08 3.13 14.64
N SER A 122 -9.77 2.94 14.41
CA SER A 122 -8.85 4.06 14.19
C SER A 122 -9.10 4.85 12.90
N ALA A 123 -9.78 4.24 11.92
CA ALA A 123 -10.21 4.94 10.71
C ALA A 123 -11.23 6.06 11.01
N SER A 124 -11.92 5.99 12.15
CA SER A 124 -12.92 6.98 12.57
C SER A 124 -12.37 8.05 13.53
N TYR A 125 -11.11 7.97 13.93
CA TYR A 125 -10.53 8.96 14.85
C TYR A 125 -10.46 10.34 14.19
N PRO A 126 -10.89 11.43 14.89
CA PRO A 126 -11.00 12.75 14.26
C PRO A 126 -9.73 13.26 13.61
N GLU A 127 -8.57 12.95 14.21
CA GLU A 127 -7.26 13.39 13.71
C GLU A 127 -6.70 12.48 12.61
N LEU A 128 -7.18 11.23 12.52
CA LEU A 128 -6.71 10.24 11.54
C LEU A 128 -7.58 10.16 10.30
N LYS A 129 -8.90 10.28 10.47
CA LYS A 129 -9.90 10.23 9.40
C LYS A 129 -9.56 11.16 8.22
N PRO A 130 -9.24 12.47 8.41
CA PRO A 130 -8.90 13.38 7.30
C PRO A 130 -7.52 13.13 6.67
N LEU A 131 -6.75 12.16 7.18
CA LEU A 131 -5.46 11.78 6.59
C LEU A 131 -5.62 10.77 5.46
N HIS A 132 -6.72 10.01 5.44
CA HIS A 132 -7.00 8.96 4.46
C HIS A 132 -5.93 7.84 4.38
N ILE A 133 -5.03 7.76 5.37
CA ILE A 133 -3.94 6.78 5.39
C ILE A 133 -4.49 5.37 5.58
N ILE A 134 -5.36 5.14 6.57
CA ILE A 134 -5.88 3.80 6.87
C ILE A 134 -6.60 3.19 5.66
N PRO A 135 -7.58 3.87 5.04
CA PRO A 135 -8.23 3.37 3.83
C PRO A 135 -7.24 3.06 2.71
N HIS A 136 -6.27 3.95 2.47
CA HIS A 136 -5.25 3.79 1.45
C HIS A 136 -4.40 2.53 1.65
N TYR A 137 -4.02 2.22 2.90
CA TYR A 137 -3.28 0.98 3.21
C TYR A 137 -4.14 -0.27 3.04
N CYS A 138 -5.44 -0.22 3.39
CA CYS A 138 -6.35 -1.35 3.28
C CYS A 138 -6.62 -1.74 1.81
N VAL A 139 -6.81 -0.76 0.92
CA VAL A 139 -7.04 -0.99 -0.53
C VAL A 139 -5.77 -1.21 -1.34
N TYR A 140 -4.61 -1.29 -0.69
CA TYR A 140 -3.37 -1.60 -1.40
C TYR A 140 -3.45 -3.02 -2.01
N PRO A 141 -3.19 -3.20 -3.32
CA PRO A 141 -3.31 -4.50 -3.94
C PRO A 141 -2.28 -5.52 -3.42
N PHE A 142 -2.65 -6.79 -3.39
CA PHE A 142 -1.75 -7.90 -3.04
C PHE A 142 -1.60 -8.89 -4.20
N ASN A 143 -0.50 -9.63 -4.23
CA ASN A 143 -0.26 -10.63 -5.27
C ASN A 143 -1.24 -11.82 -5.15
N LYS A 144 -1.43 -12.59 -6.23
CA LYS A 144 -2.32 -13.75 -6.25
C LYS A 144 -1.87 -14.93 -5.37
N THR A 145 -0.63 -14.88 -4.90
CA THR A 145 0.04 -15.88 -4.04
C THR A 145 0.07 -15.47 -2.56
N CYS A 146 -0.61 -14.37 -2.19
CA CYS A 146 -0.61 -13.85 -0.84
C CYS A 146 -1.18 -14.91 0.11
N ALA A 147 -0.72 -14.93 1.36
CA ALA A 147 -1.23 -15.89 2.33
C ALA A 147 -2.76 -15.76 2.43
N PRO A 148 -3.55 -16.83 2.19
CA PRO A 148 -5.01 -16.73 2.07
C PRO A 148 -5.67 -16.05 3.28
N ARG A 149 -5.18 -16.33 4.49
CA ARG A 149 -5.66 -15.69 5.73
C ARG A 149 -5.50 -14.17 5.73
N LEU A 150 -4.34 -13.68 5.29
CA LEU A 150 -4.09 -12.24 5.20
C LEU A 150 -4.95 -11.61 4.10
N ALA A 151 -5.06 -12.26 2.94
CA ALA A 151 -5.89 -11.79 1.84
C ALA A 151 -7.38 -11.69 2.22
N ILE A 152 -7.94 -12.73 2.86
CA ILE A 152 -9.32 -12.71 3.40
C ILE A 152 -9.49 -11.54 4.36
N SER A 153 -8.57 -11.42 5.32
CA SER A 153 -8.64 -10.37 6.34
C SER A 153 -8.62 -8.96 5.74
N ARG A 154 -7.86 -8.73 4.66
CA ARG A 154 -7.85 -7.46 3.93
C ARG A 154 -9.17 -7.19 3.21
N CYS A 155 -9.80 -8.21 2.65
CA CYS A 155 -11.13 -8.08 2.06
C CYS A 155 -12.20 -7.77 3.12
N GLU A 156 -12.17 -8.43 4.28
CA GLU A 156 -13.07 -8.15 5.42
C GLU A 156 -12.91 -6.71 5.94
N LEU A 157 -11.66 -6.23 6.04
CA LEU A 157 -11.40 -4.83 6.40
C LEU A 157 -12.06 -3.86 5.44
N ILE A 158 -12.02 -4.11 4.13
CA ILE A 158 -12.66 -3.25 3.14
C ILE A 158 -14.18 -3.31 3.30
N GLU A 159 -14.77 -4.50 3.45
CA GLU A 159 -16.21 -4.66 3.66
C GLU A 159 -16.71 -3.84 4.86
N GLU A 160 -15.95 -3.83 5.96
CA GLU A 160 -16.33 -3.09 7.16
C GLU A 160 -16.03 -1.58 7.05
N LEU A 161 -14.88 -1.19 6.49
CA LEU A 161 -14.55 0.22 6.25
C LEU A 161 -15.54 0.89 5.29
N MET A 162 -16.12 0.15 4.34
CA MET A 162 -17.19 0.66 3.48
C MET A 162 -18.41 1.13 4.27
N LYS A 163 -18.73 0.46 5.39
CA LYS A 163 -19.85 0.82 6.27
C LYS A 163 -19.50 2.03 7.14
N VAL A 164 -18.27 2.06 7.67
CA VAL A 164 -17.80 3.08 8.62
C VAL A 164 -17.52 4.43 7.95
N LEU A 165 -16.98 4.43 6.73
CA LEU A 165 -16.48 5.65 6.06
C LEU A 165 -17.42 6.24 5.01
N ASP A 166 -18.62 5.69 4.84
CA ASP A 166 -19.64 6.10 3.87
C ASP A 166 -19.09 6.38 2.46
N VAL A 167 -18.87 5.30 1.71
CA VAL A 167 -18.31 5.32 0.34
C VAL A 167 -19.15 6.14 -0.64
N LYS A 168 -20.42 6.41 -0.33
CA LYS A 168 -21.34 7.16 -1.21
C LYS A 168 -20.84 8.56 -1.50
N LYS A 169 -20.23 9.22 -0.52
CA LYS A 169 -19.72 10.59 -0.66
C LYS A 169 -18.31 10.65 -1.25
N GLY A 170 -17.53 9.56 -1.16
CA GLY A 170 -16.17 9.49 -1.69
C GLY A 170 -15.15 10.42 -1.00
N GLU A 171 -15.54 11.09 0.09
CA GLU A 171 -14.76 12.14 0.75
C GLU A 171 -13.76 11.61 1.78
N ASN A 172 -13.92 10.37 2.26
CA ASN A 172 -13.16 9.80 3.39
C ASN A 172 -12.02 8.87 2.98
N GLY A 173 -11.43 9.08 1.80
CA GLY A 173 -10.28 8.30 1.30
C GLY A 173 -10.62 6.92 0.71
N LEU A 174 -11.85 6.44 0.88
CA LEU A 174 -12.36 5.21 0.28
C LEU A 174 -13.41 5.57 -0.79
N ASN A 175 -13.24 5.06 -2.02
CA ASN A 175 -14.14 5.37 -3.13
C ASN A 175 -14.29 4.16 -4.07
N VAL A 176 -15.25 4.26 -5.00
CA VAL A 176 -15.52 3.18 -5.96
C VAL A 176 -14.27 2.79 -6.75
N ASP A 177 -13.47 3.79 -7.15
CA ASP A 177 -12.31 3.61 -8.01
C ASP A 177 -11.22 2.76 -7.34
N ASN A 178 -10.86 3.11 -6.10
CA ASN A 178 -9.80 2.39 -5.38
C ASN A 178 -10.25 1.00 -4.89
N ILE A 179 -11.52 0.84 -4.48
CA ILE A 179 -12.07 -0.48 -4.13
C ILE A 179 -12.13 -1.37 -5.38
N SER A 180 -12.67 -0.88 -6.50
CA SER A 180 -12.78 -1.67 -7.72
C SER A 180 -11.41 -2.08 -8.27
N LYS A 181 -10.40 -1.19 -8.21
CA LYS A 181 -9.00 -1.53 -8.55
C LYS A 181 -8.45 -2.64 -7.67
N PHE A 182 -8.65 -2.56 -6.35
CA PHE A 182 -8.24 -3.60 -5.42
C PHE A 182 -8.92 -4.95 -5.75
N CYS A 183 -10.24 -4.93 -5.96
CA CYS A 183 -11.01 -6.14 -6.26
C CYS A 183 -10.63 -6.78 -7.59
N ALA A 184 -10.28 -5.98 -8.61
CA ALA A 184 -9.82 -6.48 -9.90
C ALA A 184 -8.56 -7.35 -9.78
N GLN A 185 -7.70 -7.07 -8.80
CA GLN A 185 -6.54 -7.90 -8.50
C GLN A 185 -6.87 -9.05 -7.53
N ALA A 186 -7.71 -8.82 -6.52
CA ALA A 186 -8.07 -9.83 -5.53
C ALA A 186 -8.89 -11.00 -6.11
N ILE A 187 -9.69 -10.77 -7.16
CA ILE A 187 -10.46 -11.83 -7.85
C ILE A 187 -9.55 -12.83 -8.63
N GLU A 188 -8.30 -12.46 -8.86
CA GLU A 188 -7.28 -13.30 -9.48
C GLU A 188 -6.50 -14.16 -8.47
N HIS A 189 -6.82 -14.07 -7.18
CA HIS A 189 -6.15 -14.83 -6.13
C HIS A 189 -6.33 -16.35 -6.26
N ASN A 190 -5.32 -17.13 -5.83
CA ASN A 190 -5.32 -18.59 -5.95
C ASN A 190 -6.37 -19.28 -5.06
N ALA A 191 -6.60 -18.75 -3.85
CA ALA A 191 -7.61 -19.27 -2.91
C ALA A 191 -9.04 -18.90 -3.32
N GLY A 192 -9.96 -19.88 -3.29
CA GLY A 192 -11.37 -19.69 -3.64
C GLY A 192 -12.11 -18.72 -2.73
N GLU A 193 -11.93 -18.85 -1.42
CA GLU A 193 -12.58 -18.01 -0.40
C GLU A 193 -12.28 -16.51 -0.60
N VAL A 194 -11.05 -16.17 -0.99
CA VAL A 194 -10.66 -14.78 -1.29
C VAL A 194 -11.45 -14.24 -2.49
N ARG A 195 -11.61 -15.05 -3.53
CA ARG A 195 -12.37 -14.67 -4.74
C ARG A 195 -13.85 -14.49 -4.43
N GLU A 196 -14.43 -15.39 -3.65
CA GLU A 196 -15.84 -15.32 -3.24
C GLU A 196 -16.13 -14.06 -2.42
N LEU A 197 -15.28 -13.75 -1.43
CA LEU A 197 -15.41 -12.53 -0.64
C LEU A 197 -15.20 -11.27 -1.50
N THR A 198 -14.27 -11.31 -2.45
CA THR A 198 -14.05 -10.20 -3.40
C THR A 198 -15.29 -9.95 -4.27
N ILE A 199 -15.92 -11.01 -4.78
CA ILE A 199 -17.17 -10.91 -5.56
C ILE A 199 -18.28 -10.31 -4.70
N LYS A 200 -18.40 -10.72 -3.42
CA LYS A 200 -19.36 -10.14 -2.48
C LYS A 200 -19.17 -8.63 -2.32
N ILE A 201 -17.93 -8.16 -2.19
CA ILE A 201 -17.60 -6.72 -2.10
C ILE A 201 -17.99 -6.00 -3.39
N LEU A 202 -17.64 -6.55 -4.56
CA LEU A 202 -18.01 -5.98 -5.87
C LEU A 202 -19.53 -5.88 -6.03
N LEU A 203 -20.29 -6.89 -5.62
CA LEU A 203 -21.76 -6.87 -5.67
C LEU A 203 -22.35 -5.82 -4.73
N SER A 204 -21.79 -5.66 -3.53
CA SER A 204 -22.19 -4.60 -2.60
C SER A 204 -21.97 -3.21 -3.21
N LEU A 205 -20.79 -3.01 -3.83
CA LEU A 205 -20.44 -1.75 -4.48
C LEU A 205 -21.30 -1.47 -5.73
N TYR A 206 -21.64 -2.52 -6.50
CA TYR A 206 -22.47 -2.40 -7.69
C TYR A 206 -23.91 -1.99 -7.34
N LYS A 207 -24.45 -2.51 -6.23
CA LYS A 207 -25.79 -2.11 -5.74
C LYS A 207 -25.90 -0.61 -5.45
N THR A 208 -24.80 0.05 -5.07
CA THR A 208 -24.82 1.49 -4.72
C THR A 208 -24.30 2.41 -5.82
N HIS A 209 -23.39 1.94 -6.69
CA HIS A 209 -22.72 2.77 -7.70
C HIS A 209 -22.89 2.30 -9.14
N GLY A 210 -23.58 1.17 -9.36
CA GLY A 210 -23.92 0.64 -10.67
C GLY A 210 -22.69 0.35 -11.54
N SER A 211 -22.83 0.65 -12.83
CA SER A 211 -21.87 0.29 -13.88
C SER A 211 -20.46 0.84 -13.70
N ILE A 212 -20.24 1.87 -12.87
CA ILE A 212 -18.91 2.45 -12.59
C ILE A 212 -17.94 1.39 -12.06
N VAL A 213 -18.45 0.42 -11.29
CA VAL A 213 -17.66 -0.70 -10.73
C VAL A 213 -17.01 -1.56 -11.80
N LYS A 214 -17.63 -1.65 -13.00
CA LYS A 214 -17.14 -2.47 -14.11
C LYS A 214 -15.88 -1.89 -14.77
N ARG A 215 -15.50 -0.63 -14.52
CA ARG A 215 -14.37 0.07 -15.17
C ARG A 215 -13.03 -0.67 -15.07
N TYR A 216 -12.79 -1.35 -13.94
CA TYR A 216 -11.52 -2.04 -13.66
C TYR A 216 -11.61 -3.55 -13.84
N LEU A 217 -12.80 -4.07 -14.15
CA LEU A 217 -13.01 -5.47 -14.42
C LEU A 217 -12.75 -5.77 -15.91
N PRO A 218 -12.48 -7.03 -16.28
CA PRO A 218 -12.42 -7.42 -17.68
C PRO A 218 -13.72 -7.09 -18.42
N GLN A 219 -13.63 -6.91 -19.73
CA GLN A 219 -14.82 -6.65 -20.56
C GLN A 219 -15.80 -7.83 -20.48
N ASP A 220 -17.07 -7.50 -20.32
CA ASP A 220 -18.15 -8.47 -20.32
C ASP A 220 -18.43 -8.94 -21.75
N ASN A 221 -17.86 -10.09 -22.10
CA ASN A 221 -18.01 -10.73 -23.40
C ASN A 221 -18.01 -12.25 -23.22
N ASP A 222 -18.36 -12.98 -24.29
CA ASP A 222 -18.46 -14.44 -24.26
C ASP A 222 -17.16 -15.14 -23.83
N GLN A 223 -16.00 -14.57 -24.15
CA GLN A 223 -14.71 -15.15 -23.76
C GLN A 223 -14.52 -15.07 -22.24
N THR A 224 -14.76 -13.91 -21.65
CA THR A 224 -14.69 -13.69 -20.21
C THR A 224 -15.74 -14.52 -19.47
N ARG A 225 -16.97 -14.60 -19.99
CA ARG A 225 -18.06 -15.41 -19.42
C ARG A 225 -17.83 -16.93 -19.52
N ARG A 226 -16.82 -17.42 -20.27
CA ARG A 226 -16.41 -18.83 -20.18
C ARG A 226 -15.70 -19.15 -18.87
N ILE A 227 -15.10 -18.16 -18.22
CA ILE A 227 -14.40 -18.34 -16.95
C ILE A 227 -15.43 -18.26 -15.81
N LYS A 228 -15.61 -19.38 -15.09
CA LYS A 228 -16.66 -19.54 -14.05
C LYS A 228 -16.78 -18.34 -13.11
N LYS A 229 -15.67 -17.86 -12.52
CA LYS A 229 -15.70 -16.75 -11.55
C LYS A 229 -16.26 -15.44 -12.14
N TYR A 230 -15.96 -15.17 -13.40
CA TYR A 230 -16.44 -13.96 -14.09
C TYR A 230 -17.88 -14.12 -14.54
N ARG A 231 -18.24 -15.30 -15.06
CA ARG A 231 -19.63 -15.62 -15.40
C ARG A 231 -20.56 -15.44 -14.20
N ASP A 232 -20.23 -16.09 -13.08
CA ASP A 232 -21.06 -16.07 -11.88
C ASP A 232 -21.21 -14.64 -11.32
N MET A 233 -20.16 -13.82 -11.45
CA MET A 233 -20.15 -12.39 -11.08
C MET A 233 -21.00 -11.52 -12.03
N PHE A 234 -20.85 -11.65 -13.35
CA PHE A 234 -21.63 -10.86 -14.32
C PHE A 234 -23.11 -11.23 -14.28
N GLU A 235 -23.46 -12.51 -14.17
CA GLU A 235 -24.85 -12.93 -13.95
C GLU A 235 -25.43 -12.35 -12.64
N ALA A 236 -24.59 -12.19 -11.61
CA ALA A 236 -25.02 -11.55 -10.36
C ALA A 236 -25.26 -10.04 -10.54
N PHE A 237 -24.49 -9.35 -11.39
CA PHE A 237 -24.79 -7.97 -11.79
C PHE A 237 -26.10 -7.89 -12.60
N ASP A 238 -26.30 -8.78 -13.57
CA ASP A 238 -27.52 -8.83 -14.40
C ASP A 238 -28.78 -9.04 -13.52
N ARG A 239 -28.66 -9.87 -12.46
CA ARG A 239 -29.71 -10.06 -11.45
C ARG A 239 -30.00 -8.79 -10.65
N ILE A 240 -28.99 -7.99 -10.33
CA ILE A 240 -29.16 -6.71 -9.62
C ILE A 240 -29.89 -5.70 -10.53
N ASP A 241 -29.44 -5.56 -11.78
CA ASP A 241 -30.05 -4.65 -12.76
C ASP A 241 -31.54 -5.00 -13.00
N SER A 242 -31.84 -6.30 -13.14
CA SER A 242 -33.21 -6.79 -13.30
C SER A 242 -34.12 -6.52 -12.09
N GLN A 243 -33.56 -6.46 -10.88
CA GLN A 243 -34.33 -6.14 -9.66
C GLN A 243 -34.60 -4.65 -9.55
N THR A 244 -33.62 -3.81 -9.91
CA THR A 244 -33.78 -2.36 -9.92
C THR A 244 -34.81 -1.91 -10.96
N ASP A 245 -34.86 -2.54 -12.13
CA ASP A 245 -35.84 -2.24 -13.18
C ASP A 245 -37.28 -2.63 -12.79
N LYS A 246 -37.45 -3.72 -12.04
CA LYS A 246 -38.76 -4.10 -11.49
C LYS A 246 -39.24 -3.13 -10.41
N ALA A 247 -38.33 -2.65 -9.57
CA ALA A 247 -38.65 -1.67 -8.52
C ALA A 247 -39.08 -0.32 -9.12
N THR A 248 -38.40 0.18 -10.14
CA THR A 248 -38.75 1.43 -10.84
C THR A 248 -40.05 1.32 -11.64
N ASN A 249 -40.32 0.16 -12.27
CA ASN A 249 -41.58 -0.07 -12.97
C ASN A 249 -42.79 -0.17 -12.02
N ASN A 250 -42.63 -0.75 -10.83
CA ASN A 250 -43.71 -0.81 -9.82
C ASN A 250 -44.05 0.56 -9.23
N LEU A 251 -43.04 1.42 -8.99
CA LEU A 251 -43.24 2.82 -8.56
C LEU A 251 -44.00 3.66 -9.60
N SER A 252 -43.86 3.31 -10.89
CA SER A 252 -44.56 3.97 -12.00
C SER A 252 -46.04 3.52 -12.11
N LEU A 253 -46.35 2.28 -11.72
CA LEU A 253 -47.71 1.73 -11.71
C LEU A 253 -48.55 2.22 -10.54
N ASP A 254 -47.95 2.55 -9.39
CA ASP A 254 -48.65 3.17 -8.25
C ASP A 254 -49.03 4.64 -8.48
N ARG A 255 -48.37 5.32 -9.43
CA ARG A 255 -48.75 6.69 -9.84
C ARG A 255 -49.96 6.68 -10.79
N VAL A 256 -50.15 5.61 -11.57
CA VAL A 256 -51.29 5.45 -12.49
C VAL A 256 -52.55 4.97 -11.76
N LYS A 257 -52.43 4.32 -10.59
CA LYS A 257 -53.57 3.86 -9.78
C LYS A 257 -54.23 4.93 -8.88
N ARG A 258 -53.70 6.15 -8.78
CA ARG A 258 -54.32 7.25 -7.99
C ARG A 258 -55.22 8.19 -8.80
N THR A 259 -55.42 7.93 -10.09
CA THR A 259 -56.36 8.70 -10.93
C THR A 259 -57.39 7.76 -11.55
N SER A 260 -58.23 7.15 -10.72
CA SER A 260 -59.48 6.57 -11.20
C SER A 260 -60.49 6.43 -10.07
N GLU A 261 -61.44 7.35 -10.03
CA GLU A 261 -62.81 7.17 -9.53
C GLU A 261 -63.72 8.20 -10.26
N PRO A 262 -65.04 7.93 -10.37
CA PRO A 262 -65.73 7.91 -11.67
C PRO A 262 -66.73 9.06 -11.88
N ALA A 263 -67.01 9.40 -13.13
CA ALA A 263 -68.22 10.15 -13.48
C ALA A 263 -68.75 9.72 -14.87
N ASP A 264 -70.01 9.35 -14.86
CA ASP A 264 -70.80 8.83 -15.96
C ASP A 264 -71.52 9.96 -16.72
N THR A 265 -71.93 9.64 -17.95
CA THR A 265 -72.96 10.24 -18.81
C THR A 265 -72.65 11.32 -19.87
N LEU A 266 -73.23 11.01 -21.05
CA LEU A 266 -73.75 11.84 -22.16
C LEU A 266 -72.92 12.05 -23.45
N LYS A 267 -73.23 11.15 -24.42
CA LYS A 267 -73.54 11.37 -25.86
C LYS A 267 -73.10 12.70 -26.50
N ARG A 268 -72.30 12.64 -27.58
CA ARG A 268 -72.74 12.90 -28.98
C ARG A 268 -71.58 13.01 -29.99
N ASP A 269 -71.89 12.48 -31.17
CA ASP A 269 -71.52 12.91 -32.53
C ASP A 269 -70.08 12.80 -33.09
N ILE A 270 -70.02 12.09 -34.21
CA ILE A 270 -68.95 12.02 -35.21
C ILE A 270 -69.03 13.31 -36.08
N PRO A 271 -67.92 13.79 -36.66
CA PRO A 271 -67.76 13.55 -38.10
C PRO A 271 -66.34 13.13 -38.54
N LYS A 272 -66.37 12.40 -39.65
CA LYS A 272 -65.27 11.85 -40.46
C LYS A 272 -64.36 12.93 -41.06
N GLN A 273 -63.10 12.58 -41.32
CA GLN A 273 -62.31 12.87 -42.54
C GLN A 273 -61.00 12.05 -42.44
N GLN A 274 -60.81 10.92 -43.15
CA GLN A 274 -60.24 10.80 -44.52
C GLN A 274 -59.08 11.81 -44.74
N HIS A 275 -57.83 11.41 -45.01
CA HIS A 275 -57.31 10.89 -46.28
C HIS A 275 -55.78 10.61 -46.16
N VAL A 276 -55.30 9.51 -46.79
CA VAL A 276 -53.97 9.22 -47.46
C VAL A 276 -52.64 9.51 -46.74
N SER A 277 -51.55 8.72 -46.80
CA SER A 277 -51.07 7.62 -47.66
C SER A 277 -50.05 6.77 -46.84
N ARG A 278 -49.96 5.42 -46.95
CA ARG A 278 -49.02 4.65 -47.83
C ARG A 278 -47.71 5.41 -48.12
N GLU A 279 -46.50 4.86 -47.96
CA GLU A 279 -46.07 3.52 -48.38
C GLU A 279 -44.60 3.21 -47.96
N GLN A 280 -44.37 1.95 -47.55
CA GLN A 280 -43.23 1.03 -47.84
C GLN A 280 -41.77 1.50 -47.69
N ARG A 281 -40.99 0.88 -46.79
CA ARG A 281 -40.21 -0.38 -46.98
C ARG A 281 -39.21 -0.34 -48.15
N LYS A 282 -37.92 -0.50 -47.85
CA LYS A 282 -37.13 -1.71 -48.19
C LYS A 282 -35.69 -1.68 -47.64
N SER A 283 -35.36 -2.81 -47.04
CA SER A 283 -34.04 -3.41 -46.83
C SER A 283 -33.27 -3.63 -48.14
N PHE A 284 -31.93 -3.65 -48.09
CA PHE A 284 -31.10 -4.59 -48.86
C PHE A 284 -29.72 -4.82 -48.23
N ASP A 285 -29.28 -6.06 -48.41
CA ASP A 285 -28.12 -6.77 -47.86
C ASP A 285 -26.78 -6.52 -48.57
N ALA A 286 -25.71 -6.63 -47.76
CA ALA A 286 -24.49 -7.44 -47.91
C ALA A 286 -23.38 -7.18 -48.98
N LYS A 287 -22.16 -7.52 -48.50
CA LYS A 287 -20.88 -7.90 -49.16
C LYS A 287 -20.01 -6.73 -49.66
N SER A 288 -18.67 -6.79 -49.70
CA SER A 288 -17.60 -7.64 -49.17
C SER A 288 -16.28 -7.04 -49.69
N SER A 289 -15.17 -7.31 -49.01
CA SER A 289 -13.84 -7.61 -49.58
C SER A 289 -12.67 -6.66 -49.27
N THR A 290 -11.75 -7.23 -48.48
CA THR A 290 -10.28 -7.30 -48.64
C THR A 290 -9.47 -6.10 -49.15
N HIS A 291 -8.45 -5.72 -48.37
CA HIS A 291 -7.08 -5.60 -48.88
C HIS A 291 -6.04 -6.00 -47.81
N LYS A 292 -5.06 -6.79 -48.29
CA LYS A 292 -3.86 -7.33 -47.62
C LYS A 292 -2.73 -6.30 -47.51
N SER A 293 -1.70 -6.71 -46.74
CA SER A 293 -0.26 -6.36 -46.79
C SER A 293 0.20 -5.25 -45.83
N ARG A 294 1.38 -5.28 -45.19
CA ARG A 294 2.50 -6.24 -45.09
C ARG A 294 3.33 -5.84 -43.84
N THR A 295 4.04 -6.82 -43.29
CA THR A 295 5.05 -6.71 -42.20
C THR A 295 6.19 -5.73 -42.51
N PRO A 296 6.88 -5.24 -41.47
CA PRO A 296 8.28 -5.64 -41.34
C PRO A 296 8.68 -6.10 -39.94
N THR A 297 9.62 -7.04 -39.97
CA THR A 297 10.45 -7.62 -38.92
C THR A 297 11.19 -6.56 -38.09
N ARG A 298 11.38 -6.81 -36.78
CA ARG A 298 12.69 -6.64 -36.08
C ARG A 298 12.62 -6.93 -34.56
N PHE A 299 13.53 -7.83 -34.16
CA PHE A 299 14.24 -7.96 -32.88
C PHE A 299 13.41 -8.13 -31.59
N ASP A 300 13.21 -9.40 -31.26
CA ASP A 300 13.03 -9.90 -29.90
C ASP A 300 14.17 -9.41 -28.99
N ARG A 301 13.82 -8.59 -27.99
CA ARG A 301 14.60 -8.44 -26.76
C ARG A 301 13.65 -8.59 -25.60
N LYS A 302 13.61 -9.81 -25.05
CA LYS A 302 12.78 -10.21 -23.91
C LYS A 302 13.08 -9.30 -22.71
N THR A 303 12.08 -8.53 -22.30
CA THR A 303 11.89 -8.10 -20.92
C THR A 303 11.59 -9.32 -20.04
N PRO A 304 12.15 -9.46 -18.83
CA PRO A 304 11.85 -10.58 -17.95
C PRO A 304 10.44 -10.42 -17.38
N THR A 305 9.47 -11.05 -18.04
CA THR A 305 8.21 -11.46 -17.42
C THR A 305 8.55 -12.52 -16.38
N MET A 306 8.10 -12.37 -15.13
CA MET A 306 8.26 -13.41 -14.11
C MET A 306 7.45 -14.65 -14.49
N SER A 307 8.07 -15.55 -15.25
CA SER A 307 7.69 -16.95 -15.38
C SER A 307 8.71 -17.78 -14.60
N MET A 308 8.24 -18.48 -13.57
CA MET A 308 9.02 -19.44 -12.82
C MET A 308 9.18 -20.71 -13.65
N ALA A 309 10.37 -20.95 -14.16
CA ALA A 309 11.02 -22.26 -14.33
C ALA A 309 12.35 -22.06 -15.10
N ASP A 310 13.48 -22.01 -14.39
CA ASP A 310 14.44 -23.13 -14.39
C ASP A 310 15.50 -22.89 -13.29
N GLU A 311 16.03 -23.97 -12.75
CA GLU A 311 16.92 -24.01 -11.58
C GLU A 311 18.34 -23.47 -11.84
N SER A 312 19.03 -23.16 -10.73
CA SER A 312 20.46 -22.84 -10.56
C SER A 312 20.88 -21.37 -10.45
N ASP A 313 20.33 -20.66 -9.46
CA ASP A 313 21.16 -19.79 -8.59
C ASP A 313 20.41 -19.50 -7.29
N PHE A 314 20.66 -20.32 -6.25
CA PHE A 314 19.93 -20.28 -4.98
C PHE A 314 20.39 -19.05 -4.17
N THR A 315 19.88 -17.85 -4.50
CA THR A 315 19.94 -16.73 -3.55
C THR A 315 19.15 -17.14 -2.32
N PRO A 316 19.70 -17.07 -1.10
CA PRO A 316 18.97 -17.48 0.10
C PRO A 316 17.65 -16.72 0.16
N GLU A 317 16.54 -17.41 0.47
CA GLU A 317 15.17 -16.85 0.56
C GLU A 317 15.06 -15.59 1.45
N ASN A 318 16.12 -15.28 2.21
CA ASN A 318 16.22 -14.18 3.16
C ASN A 318 17.05 -13.00 2.63
N THR A 319 17.36 -12.94 1.33
CA THR A 319 18.27 -11.92 0.76
C THR A 319 17.58 -11.07 -0.30
N CYS A 320 17.68 -9.75 -0.18
CA CYS A 320 17.22 -8.82 -1.20
C CYS A 320 18.14 -8.83 -2.42
N ILE A 321 17.60 -9.09 -3.62
CA ILE A 321 18.38 -9.14 -4.86
C ILE A 321 18.95 -7.76 -5.25
N PHE A 322 18.26 -6.67 -4.92
CA PHE A 322 18.67 -5.32 -5.31
C PHE A 322 19.75 -4.77 -4.39
N CYS A 323 19.55 -4.79 -3.07
CA CYS A 323 20.49 -4.18 -2.13
C CYS A 323 21.39 -5.19 -1.41
N GLY A 324 21.12 -6.50 -1.52
CA GLY A 324 21.90 -7.54 -0.85
C GLY A 324 21.68 -7.63 0.67
N GLU A 325 20.72 -6.89 1.24
CA GLU A 325 20.37 -7.01 2.66
C GLU A 325 19.90 -8.45 2.94
N LYS A 326 20.51 -9.09 3.94
CA LYS A 326 20.06 -10.37 4.49
C LYS A 326 19.24 -10.11 5.74
N ASN A 327 18.00 -10.58 5.77
CA ASN A 327 17.12 -10.44 6.90
C ASN A 327 16.17 -11.63 6.98
N ASP A 328 16.07 -12.27 8.15
CA ASP A 328 15.20 -13.42 8.37
C ASP A 328 13.71 -13.08 8.23
N ASP A 329 13.33 -11.80 8.31
CA ASP A 329 11.97 -11.35 8.02
C ASP A 329 11.59 -11.46 6.51
N PHE A 330 12.54 -11.76 5.62
CA PHE A 330 12.31 -11.79 4.16
C PHE A 330 11.66 -13.08 3.63
N ILE A 331 11.42 -14.08 4.47
CA ILE A 331 10.82 -15.40 4.12
C ILE A 331 9.33 -15.30 3.69
N ARG A 332 8.66 -14.15 3.89
CA ARG A 332 7.22 -13.91 3.56
C ARG A 332 7.03 -12.59 2.79
N ASP A 333 5.95 -11.85 3.06
CA ASP A 333 5.68 -10.49 2.52
C ASP A 333 6.74 -9.43 2.94
N GLY A 334 7.72 -9.80 3.76
CA GLY A 334 8.78 -8.91 4.22
C GLY A 334 9.69 -8.43 3.09
N LEU A 335 9.93 -9.28 2.08
CA LEU A 335 10.71 -8.91 0.91
C LEU A 335 9.95 -7.92 0.01
N GLU A 336 8.65 -8.12 -0.17
CA GLU A 336 7.77 -7.19 -0.89
C GLU A 336 7.69 -5.83 -0.18
N THR A 337 7.54 -5.85 1.15
CA THR A 337 7.56 -4.64 1.97
C THR A 337 8.90 -3.92 1.84
N HIS A 338 10.01 -4.67 1.82
CA HIS A 338 11.33 -4.12 1.56
C HIS A 338 11.39 -3.45 0.19
N TYR A 339 10.98 -4.12 -0.89
CA TYR A 339 10.98 -3.52 -2.23
C TYR A 339 10.12 -2.25 -2.31
N TRP A 340 8.93 -2.32 -1.73
CA TRP A 340 7.94 -1.26 -1.76
C TRP A 340 8.35 -0.02 -0.98
N ALA A 341 8.99 -0.17 0.18
CA ALA A 341 9.19 0.96 1.13
C ALA A 341 10.64 1.17 1.58
N ASN A 342 11.44 0.12 1.71
CA ASN A 342 12.70 0.19 2.47
C ASN A 342 13.97 0.06 1.60
N CYS A 343 13.88 -0.56 0.43
CA CYS A 343 15.04 -0.86 -0.40
C CYS A 343 15.69 0.43 -0.92
N PRO A 344 16.96 0.73 -0.57
CA PRO A 344 17.64 1.95 -1.00
C PRO A 344 17.89 2.03 -2.51
N MET A 345 17.86 0.89 -3.20
CA MET A 345 18.08 0.77 -4.65
C MET A 345 16.81 1.04 -5.48
N LEU A 346 15.65 1.05 -4.84
CA LEU A 346 14.35 1.15 -5.50
C LEU A 346 13.64 2.44 -5.14
N ARG A 347 12.82 2.94 -6.06
CA ARG A 347 11.91 4.06 -5.85
C ARG A 347 10.54 3.77 -6.46
N ARG A 348 9.52 4.51 -6.01
CA ARG A 348 8.23 4.54 -6.69
C ARG A 348 8.24 5.59 -7.78
N CYS A 349 7.65 5.24 -8.92
CA CYS A 349 7.33 6.19 -9.96
C CYS A 349 6.17 7.08 -9.52
N GLN A 350 6.32 8.40 -9.64
CA GLN A 350 5.29 9.36 -9.21
C GLN A 350 4.07 9.37 -10.16
N GLU A 351 4.22 8.82 -11.37
CA GLU A 351 3.15 8.82 -12.37
C GLU A 351 2.36 7.50 -12.42
N CYS A 352 3.05 6.36 -12.35
CA CYS A 352 2.41 5.03 -12.45
C CYS A 352 2.45 4.20 -11.16
N ASN A 353 3.13 4.69 -10.11
CA ASN A 353 3.28 4.02 -8.82
C ASN A 353 4.02 2.67 -8.83
N GLN A 354 4.57 2.23 -9.97
CA GLN A 354 5.41 1.05 -10.04
C GLN A 354 6.70 1.26 -9.22
N VAL A 355 7.16 0.19 -8.55
CA VAL A 355 8.49 0.16 -7.93
C VAL A 355 9.50 -0.17 -9.02
N VAL A 356 10.49 0.69 -9.16
CA VAL A 356 11.51 0.61 -10.20
C VAL A 356 12.87 0.90 -9.59
N GLU A 357 13.90 0.24 -10.13
CA GLU A 357 15.27 0.53 -9.79
C GLU A 357 15.60 1.98 -10.13
N ILE A 358 16.26 2.67 -9.20
CA ILE A 358 16.62 4.08 -9.37
C ILE A 358 17.55 4.24 -10.58
N GLY A 359 18.38 3.24 -10.87
CA GLY A 359 19.33 3.24 -11.98
C GLY A 359 18.68 3.28 -13.37
N ILE A 360 17.50 2.68 -13.52
CA ILE A 360 16.75 2.60 -14.79
C ILE A 360 15.53 3.53 -14.81
N TYR A 361 15.34 4.35 -13.77
CA TYR A 361 14.12 5.15 -13.62
C TYR A 361 13.89 6.15 -14.76
N ILE A 362 14.96 6.72 -15.30
CA ILE A 362 14.88 7.65 -16.45
C ILE A 362 14.36 6.89 -17.68
N GLU A 363 14.88 5.70 -17.94
CA GLU A 363 14.41 4.85 -19.04
C GLU A 363 12.96 4.42 -18.85
N HIS A 364 12.58 4.05 -17.62
CA HIS A 364 11.21 3.74 -17.28
C HIS A 364 10.26 4.89 -17.65
N LEU A 365 10.57 6.13 -17.26
CA LEU A 365 9.74 7.29 -17.61
C LEU A 365 9.61 7.51 -19.12
N LEU A 366 10.68 7.26 -19.89
CA LEU A 366 10.70 7.52 -21.33
C LEU A 366 10.07 6.40 -22.16
N ARG A 367 10.13 5.14 -21.71
CA ARG A 367 9.79 3.97 -22.56
C ARG A 367 8.64 3.13 -22.02
N GLU A 368 8.58 2.94 -20.70
CA GLU A 368 7.71 1.95 -20.06
C GLU A 368 6.52 2.57 -19.32
N CYS A 369 6.68 3.78 -18.78
CA CYS A 369 5.72 4.40 -17.90
C CYS A 369 4.37 4.65 -18.59
N ALA A 370 3.27 4.46 -17.85
CA ALA A 370 1.91 4.76 -18.31
C ALA A 370 1.73 6.22 -18.76
N LYS A 371 2.60 7.13 -18.30
CA LYS A 371 2.59 8.56 -18.65
C LYS A 371 3.81 8.98 -19.49
N LYS A 372 4.46 8.05 -20.19
CA LYS A 372 5.66 8.32 -21.00
C LYS A 372 5.52 9.46 -22.01
N THR A 373 4.32 9.68 -22.54
CA THR A 373 4.02 10.76 -23.49
C THR A 373 4.22 12.16 -22.92
N LYS A 374 4.26 12.30 -21.59
CA LYS A 374 4.56 13.58 -20.91
C LYS A 374 6.06 13.88 -20.84
N TYR A 375 6.92 12.91 -21.09
CA TYR A 375 8.35 13.05 -20.86
C TYR A 375 9.14 13.05 -22.16
N GLN A 376 10.14 13.91 -22.22
CA GLN A 376 11.13 13.92 -23.28
C GLN A 376 12.53 13.92 -22.69
N GLN A 377 13.46 13.25 -23.37
CA GLN A 377 14.84 13.17 -22.91
C GLN A 377 15.59 14.45 -23.26
N CYS A 378 16.18 15.10 -22.26
CA CYS A 378 17.04 16.26 -22.50
C CYS A 378 18.38 15.81 -23.12
N SER A 379 18.78 16.43 -24.24
CA SER A 379 20.05 16.13 -24.92
C SER A 379 21.29 16.56 -24.14
N ARG A 380 21.16 17.51 -23.20
CA ARG A 380 22.28 18.00 -22.38
C ARG A 380 22.51 17.21 -21.10
N CYS A 381 21.46 16.98 -20.31
CA CYS A 381 21.57 16.34 -19.00
C CYS A 381 21.12 14.88 -18.97
N THR A 382 20.60 14.37 -20.09
CA THR A 382 20.06 13.00 -20.30
C THR A 382 18.87 12.60 -19.42
N GLU A 383 18.32 13.52 -18.61
CA GLU A 383 17.14 13.29 -17.78
C GLU A 383 15.83 13.30 -18.57
N ALA A 384 14.82 12.64 -18.01
CA ALA A 384 13.44 12.70 -18.50
C ALA A 384 12.74 13.95 -17.96
N ILE A 385 12.49 14.93 -18.82
CA ILE A 385 11.87 16.20 -18.47
C ILE A 385 10.40 16.17 -18.88
N GLY A 386 9.52 16.63 -17.98
CA GLY A 386 8.06 16.60 -18.14
C GLY A 386 7.49 17.82 -18.88
N THR A 387 6.54 18.50 -18.23
CA THR A 387 5.73 19.61 -18.78
C THR A 387 6.52 20.84 -19.24
N ASP A 388 7.73 21.05 -18.71
CA ASP A 388 8.50 22.28 -18.92
C ASP A 388 9.75 22.07 -19.80
N PHE A 389 9.69 21.14 -20.77
CA PHE A 389 10.84 20.80 -21.63
C PHE A 389 11.45 22.02 -22.34
N ASP A 390 10.63 22.84 -22.98
CA ASP A 390 11.11 24.01 -23.72
C ASP A 390 11.76 25.05 -22.82
N ALA A 391 11.20 25.28 -21.63
CA ALA A 391 11.76 26.18 -20.63
C ALA A 391 13.11 25.65 -20.10
N HIS A 392 13.18 24.35 -19.81
CA HIS A 392 14.40 23.67 -19.36
C HIS A 392 15.55 23.82 -20.38
N ILE A 393 15.27 23.65 -21.67
CA ILE A 393 16.27 23.81 -22.74
C ILE A 393 16.69 25.27 -22.91
N LYS A 394 15.72 26.21 -22.91
CA LYS A 394 15.99 27.65 -23.09
C LYS A 394 16.82 28.23 -21.95
N LEU A 395 16.48 27.91 -20.70
CA LEU A 395 17.12 28.48 -19.52
C LEU A 395 18.48 27.83 -19.21
N LYS A 396 18.78 26.66 -19.80
CA LYS A 396 20.05 25.95 -19.62
C LYS A 396 20.43 25.68 -18.15
N GLU A 397 19.44 25.59 -17.26
CA GLU A 397 19.61 25.40 -15.81
C GLU A 397 20.11 23.99 -15.43
N CYS A 398 20.19 23.07 -16.39
CA CYS A 398 20.67 21.71 -16.16
C CYS A 398 22.19 21.59 -16.32
N SER A 399 22.80 20.80 -15.45
CA SER A 399 24.20 20.39 -15.59
C SER A 399 24.38 19.39 -16.72
N GLU A 400 25.48 19.51 -17.46
CA GLU A 400 25.77 18.65 -18.60
C GLU A 400 26.13 17.22 -18.17
N ALA A 401 25.63 16.23 -18.91
CA ALA A 401 26.01 14.84 -18.73
C ALA A 401 27.46 14.65 -19.17
N LYS A 402 28.28 14.03 -18.32
CA LYS A 402 29.65 13.68 -18.70
C LYS A 402 29.65 12.41 -19.54
N PRO A 403 30.60 12.24 -20.47
CA PRO A 403 30.76 10.98 -21.20
C PRO A 403 30.94 9.81 -20.22
N ASN A 404 30.35 8.65 -20.55
CA ASN A 404 30.39 7.43 -19.74
C ASN A 404 29.88 7.60 -18.30
N THR A 405 28.86 8.46 -18.11
CA THR A 405 28.20 8.65 -16.82
C THR A 405 26.69 8.50 -16.92
N ASN A 406 26.13 7.81 -15.93
CA ASN A 406 24.72 7.79 -15.62
C ASN A 406 24.32 9.04 -14.83
N ARG A 407 23.02 9.34 -14.81
CA ARG A 407 22.47 10.50 -14.11
C ARG A 407 21.52 10.07 -13.02
N CYS A 408 21.76 10.49 -11.78
CA CYS A 408 20.89 10.15 -10.67
C CYS A 408 19.56 10.94 -10.74
N PRO A 409 18.39 10.29 -10.86
CA PRO A 409 17.11 10.99 -10.95
C PRO A 409 16.63 11.56 -9.60
N LEU A 410 17.39 11.36 -8.52
CA LEU A 410 17.08 11.88 -7.19
C LEU A 410 17.86 13.14 -6.87
N CYS A 411 19.18 13.12 -7.08
CA CYS A 411 20.06 14.26 -6.78
C CYS A 411 20.61 14.97 -8.02
N HIS A 412 20.33 14.49 -9.23
CA HIS A 412 20.78 15.07 -10.49
C HIS A 412 22.30 15.13 -10.65
N MET A 413 23.03 14.27 -9.93
CA MET A 413 24.49 14.14 -10.05
C MET A 413 24.87 13.07 -11.08
N ASN A 414 26.00 13.27 -11.74
CA ASN A 414 26.60 12.28 -12.63
C ASN A 414 27.27 11.16 -11.80
N ILE A 415 26.97 9.91 -12.14
CA ILE A 415 27.49 8.68 -11.54
C ILE A 415 28.24 7.93 -12.64
N ARG A 416 29.38 7.31 -12.35
CA ARG A 416 30.06 6.46 -13.35
C ARG A 416 29.15 5.32 -13.83
N GLU A 417 29.37 4.87 -15.06
CA GLU A 417 28.67 3.71 -15.59
C GLU A 417 28.97 2.41 -14.81
N GLY A 418 27.99 1.48 -14.82
CA GLY A 418 28.06 0.20 -14.13
C GLY A 418 27.27 0.13 -12.82
N GLU A 419 27.04 -1.10 -12.33
CA GLU A 419 26.22 -1.34 -11.12
C GLU A 419 26.92 -0.96 -9.81
N LYS A 420 28.24 -1.14 -9.73
CA LYS A 420 29.02 -0.84 -8.51
C LYS A 420 28.92 0.65 -8.13
N PRO A 421 29.14 1.61 -9.05
CA PRO A 421 28.93 3.03 -8.76
C PRO A 421 27.51 3.38 -8.29
N TRP A 422 26.48 2.72 -8.83
CA TRP A 422 25.10 2.90 -8.38
C TRP A 422 24.90 2.42 -6.95
N ARG A 423 25.40 1.22 -6.62
CA ARG A 423 25.33 0.68 -5.25
C ARG A 423 26.07 1.58 -4.26
N GLU A 424 27.28 2.02 -4.59
CA GLU A 424 28.04 2.97 -3.78
C GLU A 424 27.26 4.28 -3.59
N HIS A 425 26.76 4.87 -4.67
CA HIS A 425 25.99 6.11 -4.60
C HIS A 425 24.69 5.96 -3.79
N LEU A 426 23.97 4.84 -3.91
CA LEU A 426 22.66 4.68 -3.27
C LEU A 426 22.73 4.08 -1.86
N MET A 427 23.85 3.51 -1.43
CA MET A 427 23.95 2.78 -0.16
C MET A 427 25.05 3.25 0.78
N SER A 428 26.12 3.90 0.28
CA SER A 428 27.23 4.36 1.14
C SER A 428 26.82 5.50 2.07
N ILE A 429 27.65 5.77 3.10
CA ILE A 429 27.46 6.89 4.02
C ILE A 429 27.53 8.24 3.30
N ASP A 430 28.46 8.38 2.35
CA ASP A 430 28.68 9.60 1.57
C ASP A 430 27.88 9.61 0.23
N GLY A 431 26.91 8.71 0.11
CA GLY A 431 26.07 8.57 -1.08
C GLY A 431 24.99 9.66 -1.23
N CYS A 432 24.04 9.39 -2.12
CA CYS A 432 22.93 10.25 -2.50
C CYS A 432 22.21 10.89 -1.30
N VAL A 433 22.40 12.18 -1.08
CA VAL A 433 21.73 12.93 0.01
C VAL A 433 20.22 13.02 -0.18
N LYS A 434 19.73 12.95 -1.43
CA LYS A 434 18.30 12.99 -1.77
C LYS A 434 17.65 11.60 -1.84
N ASN A 435 18.34 10.55 -1.41
CA ASN A 435 17.74 9.20 -1.29
C ASN A 435 17.22 8.97 0.14
N PRO A 436 15.90 9.12 0.40
CA PRO A 436 15.35 8.96 1.74
C PRO A 436 15.51 7.53 2.28
N ARG A 437 15.43 6.51 1.42
CA ARG A 437 15.57 5.10 1.80
C ARG A 437 16.99 4.74 2.22
N ARG A 438 18.00 5.34 1.58
CA ARG A 438 19.40 5.25 2.03
C ARG A 438 19.57 5.81 3.44
N LEU A 439 19.06 7.02 3.69
CA LEU A 439 19.17 7.66 5.00
C LEU A 439 18.48 6.83 6.10
N GLN A 440 17.35 6.20 5.78
CA GLN A 440 16.67 5.28 6.68
C GLN A 440 17.49 4.00 6.95
N ALA A 441 18.06 3.39 5.91
CA ALA A 441 18.91 2.19 6.04
C ALA A 441 20.16 2.46 6.89
N LEU A 442 20.83 3.60 6.70
CA LEU A 442 22.00 3.99 7.50
C LEU A 442 21.65 4.19 8.99
N LYS A 443 20.47 4.78 9.28
CA LYS A 443 19.98 4.90 10.66
C LYS A 443 19.69 3.54 11.28
N LYS A 444 19.10 2.60 10.52
CA LYS A 444 18.87 1.22 10.96
C LYS A 444 20.19 0.51 11.31
N ASN A 445 21.21 0.64 10.46
CA ASN A 445 22.51 0.00 10.67
C ASN A 445 23.28 0.57 11.88
N LYS A 446 23.27 1.90 12.07
CA LYS A 446 23.87 2.54 13.26
C LYS A 446 23.24 2.03 14.55
N ASN A 447 21.91 1.86 14.58
CA ASN A 447 21.20 1.35 15.75
C ASN A 447 21.53 -0.12 16.03
N SER A 448 21.69 -0.96 15.00
CA SER A 448 22.09 -2.37 15.14
C SER A 448 23.53 -2.54 15.63
N GLN A 449 24.46 -1.68 15.21
CA GLN A 449 25.86 -1.71 15.66
C GLN A 449 26.02 -1.22 17.11
N GLN A 450 25.28 -0.17 17.51
CA GLN A 450 25.25 0.27 18.91
C GLN A 450 24.67 -0.79 19.85
N GLN A 451 23.70 -1.59 19.39
CA GLN A 451 23.16 -2.71 20.18
C GLN A 451 24.12 -3.89 20.32
N LYS A 452 25.00 -4.15 19.34
CA LYS A 452 26.03 -5.20 19.43
C LYS A 452 27.24 -4.78 20.29
N ALA A 453 27.61 -3.50 20.30
CA ALA A 453 28.73 -3.00 21.10
C ALA A 453 28.47 -3.02 22.62
N VAL A 454 27.20 -3.03 23.06
CA VAL A 454 26.82 -3.10 24.49
C VAL A 454 26.82 -4.54 25.02
N VAL A 455 26.96 -5.56 24.16
CA VAL A 455 26.81 -6.99 24.51
C VAL A 455 28.17 -7.73 24.61
N ILE A 456 29.31 -7.05 24.55
CA ILE A 456 30.61 -7.68 24.87
C ILE A 456 30.76 -7.73 26.41
N PRO A 457 30.82 -8.91 27.06
CA PRO A 457 31.07 -9.00 28.49
C PRO A 457 32.54 -8.70 28.76
N THR A 458 32.81 -7.67 29.56
CA THR A 458 34.12 -7.41 30.14
C THR A 458 34.40 -8.43 31.24
N SER A 459 34.80 -9.64 30.86
CA SER A 459 35.27 -10.64 31.81
C SER A 459 36.34 -11.49 31.16
N GLN A 460 37.60 -11.04 31.31
CA GLN A 460 38.84 -11.82 31.49
C GLN A 460 40.06 -11.02 31.01
N VAL A 461 40.50 -10.00 31.76
CA VAL A 461 41.91 -9.61 31.83
C VAL A 461 42.17 -9.04 33.23
N ASN A 462 42.41 -9.90 34.22
CA ASN A 462 43.13 -9.56 35.45
C ASN A 462 43.38 -10.79 36.33
N VAL A 463 44.19 -11.73 35.82
CA VAL A 463 44.97 -12.64 36.68
C VAL A 463 46.31 -12.88 35.99
N MET A 464 47.29 -12.02 36.26
CA MET A 464 48.74 -12.28 36.20
C MET A 464 49.47 -10.94 36.40
N LYS A 465 49.47 -10.42 37.64
CA LYS A 465 50.38 -9.36 38.10
C LYS A 465 50.33 -9.24 39.63
N LYS A 466 50.63 -10.33 40.33
CA LYS A 466 50.94 -10.28 41.77
C LYS A 466 51.77 -11.50 42.19
N GLN A 467 53.00 -11.55 41.73
CA GLN A 467 54.10 -12.32 42.35
C GLN A 467 55.41 -11.86 41.71
N LYS A 468 56.01 -10.82 42.28
CA LYS A 468 57.46 -10.53 42.26
C LYS A 468 57.71 -9.21 43.00
N LYS A 469 57.80 -9.32 44.33
CA LYS A 469 58.63 -8.48 45.20
C LYS A 469 58.44 -9.00 46.61
N VAL A 470 59.43 -9.75 47.12
CA VAL A 470 60.08 -9.62 48.42
C VAL A 470 60.90 -10.89 48.62
N THR A 471 62.20 -10.84 48.28
CA THR A 471 63.30 -11.48 49.03
C THR A 471 64.63 -11.06 48.41
N THR A 472 65.24 -10.00 48.96
CA THR A 472 66.69 -9.78 48.89
C THR A 472 67.12 -8.96 50.12
N THR A 473 67.46 -9.67 51.20
CA THR A 473 68.34 -9.22 52.30
C THR A 473 68.85 -10.51 52.97
N VAL A 474 69.97 -11.07 52.53
CA VAL A 474 71.34 -10.94 53.08
C VAL A 474 71.48 -11.51 54.50
N LYS A 475 71.85 -12.79 54.61
CA LYS A 475 73.14 -13.28 55.13
C LYS A 475 73.21 -14.80 55.04
#